data_AF-A0A1I7YXL9-F1
#
_entry.id   AF-A0A1I7YXL9-F1
#
_cell.length_a   1.000
_cell.length_b   1.000
_cell.length_c   1.000
_cell.angle_alpha   90.00
_cell.angle_beta   90.00
_cell.angle_gamma   90.00
#
_symmetry.space_group_name_H-M   'P 1'
#
loop_
_entity.id
_entity.type
_entity.pdbx_description
1 polymer ?
#
loop_
_entity_poly.entity_id
_entity_poly.type
_entity_poly.pdbx_seq_one_letter_code
_entity_poly.pdbx_strand_id
1 'polypeptide(L)'
;MELGHKIDVESLDTNFSFHFQQYTGDKWKVYVDARVRQFVTEISRVLISCMELKTQKNMSGEKEPKTSLEKVEELQKIAKIVSEPCLNDPIDLVIVLDISTPIANQFDAQKQIALDIVRRAKAKDFPKRIRVALVTFNHNATLRFGFAAHESQDEVLFTLDKVEHTGGQTSLVS
;
A
#
# COMPACT_ATOMS: atom_id res chain seq x y z
N MET A 1 -10.01 14.16 -19.77
CA MET A 1 -9.64 12.89 -19.11
C MET A 1 -9.17 13.26 -17.72
N GLU A 2 -10.03 13.14 -16.72
CA GLU A 2 -9.56 13.22 -15.33
C GLU A 2 -8.79 11.94 -15.04
N LEU A 3 -7.49 12.07 -14.79
CA LEU A 3 -6.70 11.04 -14.13
C LEU A 3 -7.23 10.99 -12.69
N GLY A 4 -8.31 10.24 -12.48
CA GLY A 4 -8.90 10.04 -11.16
C GLY A 4 -7.91 9.30 -10.29
N HIS A 5 -7.16 10.03 -9.46
CA HIS A 5 -6.33 9.44 -8.41
C HIS A 5 -7.23 8.62 -7.50
N LYS A 6 -6.99 7.30 -7.42
CA LYS A 6 -7.68 6.44 -6.46
C LYS A 6 -7.00 6.59 -5.11
N ILE A 7 -7.76 7.04 -4.12
CA ILE A 7 -7.34 7.14 -2.72
C ILE A 7 -8.04 6.03 -1.96
N ASP A 8 -7.27 5.11 -1.40
CA ASP A 8 -7.72 4.04 -0.51
C ASP A 8 -7.11 4.28 0.88
N VAL A 9 -7.93 4.20 1.92
CA VAL A 9 -7.54 4.55 3.30
C VAL A 9 -7.92 3.43 4.26
N GLU A 10 -6.95 2.91 5.00
CA GLU A 10 -7.18 2.06 6.17
C GLU A 10 -7.06 2.90 7.44
N SER A 11 -8.04 2.77 8.33
CA SER A 11 -7.96 3.35 9.67
C SER A 11 -8.33 2.30 10.72
N LEU A 12 -7.48 2.16 11.74
CA LEU A 12 -7.80 1.37 12.91
C LEU A 12 -8.70 2.13 13.91
N ASP A 13 -8.93 3.43 13.68
CA ASP A 13 -9.84 4.23 14.50
C ASP A 13 -11.12 4.55 13.71
N THR A 14 -12.22 3.93 14.14
CA THR A 14 -13.56 4.10 13.57
C THR A 14 -14.04 5.55 13.58
N ASN A 15 -13.55 6.39 14.49
CA ASN A 15 -14.00 7.79 14.64
C ASN A 15 -13.67 8.64 13.41
N PHE A 16 -12.61 8.31 12.68
CA PHE A 16 -12.18 9.07 11.50
C PHE A 16 -12.83 8.59 10.19
N SER A 17 -13.58 7.48 10.22
CA SER A 17 -14.15 6.87 9.01
C SER A 17 -15.02 7.82 8.18
N PHE A 18 -15.83 8.67 8.83
CA PHE A 18 -16.65 9.67 8.15
C PHE A 18 -15.80 10.71 7.42
N HIS A 19 -14.73 11.19 8.05
CA HIS A 19 -13.83 12.17 7.45
C HIS A 19 -13.11 11.56 6.25
N PHE A 20 -12.60 10.33 6.37
CA PHE A 20 -11.95 9.64 5.26
C PHE A 20 -12.89 9.38 4.10
N GLN A 21 -14.17 9.11 4.35
CA GLN A 21 -15.15 8.95 3.27
C GLN A 21 -15.31 10.24 2.43
N GLN A 22 -15.19 11.42 3.05
CA GLN A 22 -15.22 12.69 2.32
C GLN A 22 -13.98 12.84 1.42
N TYR A 23 -12.81 12.38 1.88
CA TYR A 23 -11.57 12.43 1.10
C TYR A 23 -11.54 11.40 -0.04
N THR A 24 -12.02 10.19 0.19
CA THR A 24 -12.02 9.13 -0.84
C THR A 24 -13.14 9.30 -1.85
N GLY A 25 -14.20 10.04 -1.50
CA GLY A 25 -15.44 10.15 -2.27
C GLY A 25 -16.22 8.82 -2.35
N ASP A 26 -15.76 7.78 -1.65
CA ASP A 26 -16.27 6.42 -1.74
C ASP A 26 -16.07 5.68 -0.42
N LYS A 27 -17.17 5.30 0.21
CA LYS A 27 -17.17 4.55 1.49
C LYS A 27 -16.49 3.19 1.36
N TRP A 28 -16.51 2.58 0.18
CA TRP A 28 -15.89 1.28 -0.06
C TRP A 28 -14.37 1.32 -0.08
N LYS A 29 -13.78 2.51 -0.21
CA LYS A 29 -12.33 2.75 -0.15
C LYS A 29 -11.84 3.15 1.25
N VAL A 30 -12.74 3.16 2.24
CA VAL A 30 -12.39 3.35 3.64
C VAL A 30 -12.52 2.01 4.33
N TYR A 31 -11.39 1.46 4.77
CA TYR A 31 -11.27 0.18 5.44
C TYR A 31 -11.09 0.43 6.94
N VAL A 32 -11.79 -0.35 7.75
CA VAL A 32 -11.82 -0.17 9.20
C VAL A 32 -11.80 -1.55 9.88
N ASP A 33 -10.95 -1.69 10.89
CA ASP A 33 -10.91 -2.79 11.86
C ASP A 33 -10.91 -4.20 11.21
N ALA A 34 -12.07 -4.87 11.13
CA ALA A 34 -12.21 -6.21 10.56
C ALA A 34 -11.79 -6.33 9.08
N ARG A 35 -11.59 -5.19 8.38
CA ARG A 35 -11.20 -5.15 6.97
C ARG A 35 -9.70 -4.94 6.73
N VAL A 36 -8.87 -4.84 7.76
CA VAL A 36 -7.40 -4.71 7.62
C VAL A 36 -6.82 -5.79 6.69
N ARG A 37 -7.24 -7.05 6.86
CA ARG A 37 -6.76 -8.16 6.00
C ARG A 37 -7.18 -7.99 4.54
N GLN A 38 -8.38 -7.47 4.32
CA GLN A 38 -8.89 -7.19 2.98
C GLN A 38 -8.09 -6.05 2.35
N PHE A 39 -7.89 -4.95 3.08
CA PHE A 39 -7.07 -3.83 2.63
C PHE A 39 -5.65 -4.25 2.28
N VAL A 40 -4.97 -4.97 3.19
CA VAL A 40 -3.61 -5.46 2.91
C VAL A 40 -3.64 -6.30 1.63
N THR A 41 -4.63 -7.18 1.45
CA THR A 41 -4.74 -8.00 0.23
C THR A 41 -4.95 -7.16 -1.03
N GLU A 42 -5.83 -6.16 -0.98
CA GLU A 42 -6.18 -5.32 -2.13
C GLU A 42 -5.03 -4.37 -2.51
N ILE A 43 -4.42 -3.70 -1.53
CA ILE A 43 -3.23 -2.86 -1.75
C ILE A 43 -2.05 -3.71 -2.22
N SER A 44 -1.84 -4.90 -1.65
CA SER A 44 -0.78 -5.82 -2.13
C SER A 44 -0.96 -6.14 -3.61
N ARG A 45 -2.20 -6.36 -4.06
CA ARG A 45 -2.46 -6.59 -5.49
C ARG A 45 -2.06 -5.37 -6.29
N VAL A 46 -2.47 -4.17 -5.91
CA VAL A 46 -2.10 -2.92 -6.63
C VAL A 46 -0.58 -2.74 -6.70
N LEU A 47 0.12 -2.94 -5.58
CA LEU A 47 1.58 -2.80 -5.53
C LEU A 47 2.31 -3.86 -6.39
N ILE A 48 1.79 -5.09 -6.46
CA ILE A 48 2.43 -6.20 -7.19
C ILE A 48 2.02 -6.26 -8.67
N SER A 49 0.76 -5.94 -8.98
CA SER A 49 0.18 -6.00 -10.33
C SER A 49 0.36 -4.68 -11.05
N CYS A 50 0.85 -4.70 -12.28
CA CYS A 50 0.79 -3.53 -13.15
C CYS A 50 -0.65 -3.37 -13.65
N MET A 51 -1.19 -2.15 -13.66
CA MET A 51 -2.29 -1.84 -14.57
C MET A 51 -1.74 -1.87 -16.00
N GLU A 52 -1.79 -3.04 -16.63
CA GLU A 52 -1.57 -3.14 -18.07
C GLU A 52 -2.51 -2.15 -18.78
N LEU A 53 -1.96 -1.28 -19.63
CA LEU A 53 -2.73 -0.56 -20.64
C LEU A 53 -3.45 -1.63 -21.45
N LYS A 54 -4.71 -1.92 -21.10
CA LYS A 54 -5.56 -2.86 -21.82
C LYS A 54 -5.77 -2.32 -23.24
N THR A 55 -4.85 -2.63 -24.14
CA THR A 55 -5.15 -2.64 -25.56
C THR A 55 -6.12 -3.80 -25.75
N GLN A 56 -7.37 -3.45 -26.03
CA GLN A 56 -8.45 -4.40 -26.24
C GLN A 56 -8.02 -5.51 -27.21
N LYS A 57 -7.88 -6.73 -26.70
CA LYS A 57 -8.18 -7.92 -27.50
C LYS A 57 -9.22 -8.73 -26.75
N ASN A 58 -10.46 -8.48 -27.17
CA ASN A 58 -11.56 -9.41 -27.02
C ASN A 58 -11.08 -10.81 -27.46
N MET A 59 -11.39 -11.84 -26.68
CA MET A 59 -12.04 -13.01 -27.25
C MET A 59 -12.63 -13.89 -26.15
N SER A 60 -13.96 -13.84 -26.12
CA SER A 60 -14.89 -14.87 -25.70
C SER A 60 -14.46 -16.27 -26.17
N GLY A 61 -14.69 -17.28 -25.32
CA GLY A 61 -14.88 -18.66 -25.79
C GLY A 61 -14.33 -19.71 -24.83
N GLU A 62 -15.22 -20.36 -24.08
CA GLU A 62 -15.02 -21.71 -23.55
C GLU A 62 -14.54 -22.67 -24.64
N LYS A 63 -13.52 -23.51 -24.36
CA LYS A 63 -13.44 -24.95 -24.71
C LYS A 63 -12.14 -25.63 -24.26
N GLU A 64 -12.31 -26.71 -23.48
CA GLU A 64 -11.61 -28.02 -23.45
C GLU A 64 -10.06 -28.14 -23.29
N PRO A 65 -9.50 -29.34 -22.97
CA PRO A 65 -8.29 -29.47 -22.18
C PRO A 65 -7.01 -29.14 -22.97
N LYS A 66 -6.28 -28.13 -22.48
CA LYS A 66 -5.07 -27.58 -23.11
C LYS A 66 -3.94 -28.60 -23.15
N THR A 67 -3.40 -28.81 -24.34
CA THR A 67 -2.21 -29.64 -24.59
C THR A 67 -0.98 -29.09 -23.88
N SER A 68 0.04 -29.92 -23.64
CA SER A 68 1.27 -29.55 -22.93
C SER A 68 1.98 -28.33 -23.54
N LEU A 69 1.85 -28.14 -24.85
CA LEU A 69 2.47 -27.04 -25.58
C LEU A 69 1.72 -25.71 -25.35
N GLU A 70 0.39 -25.74 -25.30
CA GLU A 70 -0.44 -24.56 -24.97
C GLU A 70 -0.26 -24.13 -23.50
N LYS A 71 -0.02 -25.09 -22.59
CA LYS A 71 0.37 -24.79 -21.20
C LYS A 71 1.71 -24.04 -21.12
N VAL A 72 2.69 -24.41 -21.95
CA VAL A 72 4.00 -23.73 -21.98
C VAL A 72 3.85 -22.32 -22.53
N GLU A 73 3.04 -22.10 -23.57
CA GLU A 73 2.75 -20.76 -24.08
C GLU A 73 1.99 -19.89 -23.07
N GLU A 74 1.09 -20.48 -22.29
CA GLU A 74 0.35 -19.79 -21.24
C GLU A 74 1.26 -19.41 -20.06
N LEU A 75 2.18 -20.30 -19.67
CA LEU A 75 3.22 -20.00 -18.69
C LEU A 75 4.22 -18.95 -19.18
N GLN A 76 4.56 -18.95 -20.48
CA GLN A 76 5.38 -17.92 -21.10
C GLN A 76 4.67 -16.56 -21.18
N LYS A 77 3.35 -16.54 -21.44
CA LYS A 77 2.54 -15.31 -21.36
C LYS A 77 2.47 -14.77 -19.93
N ILE A 78 2.30 -15.64 -18.93
CA ILE A 78 2.35 -15.24 -17.51
C ILE A 78 3.74 -14.70 -17.17
N ALA A 79 4.82 -15.36 -17.59
CA ALA A 79 6.18 -14.89 -17.38
C ALA A 79 6.45 -13.53 -18.04
N LYS A 80 5.80 -13.25 -19.19
CA LYS A 80 5.89 -11.97 -19.89
C LYS A 80 5.13 -10.84 -19.18
N ILE A 81 3.95 -11.12 -18.63
CA ILE A 81 3.21 -10.18 -17.76
C ILE A 81 4.02 -9.86 -16.48
N VAL A 82 4.85 -10.80 -16.03
CA VAL A 82 5.72 -10.59 -14.85
C VAL A 82 7.01 -9.82 -15.20
N SER A 83 7.42 -9.81 -16.47
CA SER A 83 8.69 -9.25 -16.93
C SER A 83 8.60 -7.89 -17.59
N GLU A 84 7.44 -7.48 -18.10
CA GLU A 84 7.27 -6.12 -18.64
C GLU A 84 7.26 -5.09 -17.49
N PRO A 85 8.02 -3.98 -17.62
CA PRO A 85 7.99 -2.90 -16.64
C PRO A 85 6.60 -2.27 -16.66
N CYS A 86 6.00 -2.00 -15.50
CA CYS A 86 4.71 -1.31 -15.43
C CYS A 86 4.82 0.08 -16.08
N LEU A 87 4.47 0.17 -17.37
CA LEU A 87 4.51 1.41 -18.13
C LEU A 87 3.27 2.23 -17.78
N ASN A 88 3.48 3.42 -17.19
CA ASN A 88 2.45 4.41 -16.85
C ASN A 88 1.51 4.03 -15.68
N ASP A 89 2.06 3.43 -14.63
CA ASP A 89 1.34 3.12 -13.38
C ASP A 89 2.07 3.65 -12.13
N PRO A 90 2.27 4.98 -12.00
CA PRO A 90 2.93 5.57 -10.83
C PRO A 90 2.03 5.48 -9.60
N ILE A 91 2.62 5.11 -8.47
CA ILE A 91 1.95 4.94 -7.17
C ILE A 91 2.63 5.84 -6.15
N ASP A 92 1.83 6.71 -5.55
CA ASP A 92 2.21 7.49 -4.38
C ASP A 92 1.59 6.88 -3.13
N LEU A 93 2.41 6.25 -2.30
CA LEU A 93 2.01 5.66 -1.02
C LEU A 93 2.29 6.64 0.12
N VAL A 94 1.24 7.14 0.77
CA VAL A 94 1.38 7.94 1.98
C VAL A 94 1.05 7.07 3.19
N ILE A 95 2.01 6.91 4.08
CA ILE A 95 1.82 6.22 5.36
C ILE A 95 1.62 7.29 6.43
N VAL A 96 0.49 7.24 7.11
CA VAL A 96 0.17 8.12 8.24
C VAL A 96 0.08 7.28 9.50
N LEU A 97 1.03 7.46 10.43
CA LEU A 97 1.09 6.70 11.69
C LEU A 97 0.65 7.56 12.88
N ASP A 98 -0.29 7.03 13.65
CA ASP A 98 -0.67 7.59 14.94
C ASP A 98 0.34 7.18 16.01
N ILE A 99 1.12 8.12 16.52
CA ILE A 99 2.10 7.89 17.59
C ILE A 99 1.57 8.30 18.98
N SER A 100 0.28 8.65 19.08
CA SER A 100 -0.37 9.12 20.30
C SER A 100 -1.09 8.05 21.11
N THR A 101 -1.34 6.87 20.53
CA THR A 101 -2.05 5.78 21.23
C THR A 101 -1.45 5.51 22.61
N PRO A 102 -2.22 5.36 23.70
CA PRO A 102 -1.61 5.07 25.00
C PRO A 102 -1.07 3.63 25.09
N ILE A 103 -1.41 2.75 24.14
CA ILE A 103 -1.13 1.32 24.21
C ILE A 103 -0.09 0.95 23.14
N ALA A 104 1.14 0.66 23.58
CA ALA A 104 2.27 0.38 22.69
C ALA A 104 2.01 -0.77 21.69
N ASN A 105 1.31 -1.82 22.10
CA ASN A 105 1.02 -2.95 21.20
C ASN A 105 0.11 -2.58 20.02
N GLN A 106 -0.75 -1.57 20.16
CA GLN A 106 -1.60 -1.07 19.07
C GLN A 106 -0.76 -0.30 18.06
N PHE A 107 0.17 0.53 18.55
CA PHE A 107 1.15 1.20 17.71
C PHE A 107 2.01 0.18 16.95
N ASP A 108 2.52 -0.83 17.64
CA ASP A 108 3.33 -1.87 17.00
C ASP A 108 2.54 -2.61 15.92
N ALA A 109 1.27 -2.94 16.16
CA ALA A 109 0.41 -3.56 15.15
C ALA A 109 0.22 -2.66 13.91
N GLN A 110 -0.02 -1.35 14.11
CA GLN A 110 -0.11 -0.38 13.01
C GLN A 110 1.20 -0.30 12.21
N LYS A 111 2.33 -0.20 12.91
CA LYS A 111 3.66 -0.14 12.31
C LYS A 111 3.96 -1.41 11.52
N GLN A 112 3.62 -2.59 12.05
CA GLN A 112 3.80 -3.85 11.33
C GLN A 112 2.96 -3.95 10.06
N ILE A 113 1.70 -3.49 10.07
CA ILE A 113 0.88 -3.44 8.85
C ILE A 113 1.53 -2.56 7.78
N ALA A 114 2.03 -1.39 8.17
CA ALA A 114 2.72 -0.48 7.24
C ALA A 114 4.01 -1.11 6.68
N LEU A 115 4.82 -1.76 7.52
CA LEU A 115 6.01 -2.50 7.10
C LEU A 115 5.66 -3.63 6.12
N ASP A 116 4.61 -4.39 6.41
CA ASP A 116 4.17 -5.51 5.57
C ASP A 116 3.66 -5.04 4.20
N ILE A 117 2.96 -3.92 4.13
CA ILE A 117 2.54 -3.32 2.85
C ILE A 117 3.76 -2.96 2.01
N VAL A 118 4.75 -2.27 2.61
CA VAL A 118 5.98 -1.88 1.89
C VAL A 118 6.76 -3.13 1.44
N ARG A 119 6.92 -4.15 2.30
CA ARG A 119 7.65 -5.39 1.99
C ARG A 119 7.06 -6.19 0.83
N ARG A 120 5.74 -6.10 0.61
CA ARG A 120 5.07 -6.84 -0.46
C ARG A 120 5.29 -6.26 -1.85
N ALA A 121 5.64 -4.98 -1.93
CA ALA A 121 6.08 -4.38 -3.18
C ALA A 121 7.44 -4.96 -3.62
N LYS A 122 7.71 -4.99 -4.92
CA LYS A 122 8.99 -5.46 -5.44
C LYS A 122 10.04 -4.36 -5.27
N ALA A 123 11.21 -4.67 -4.72
CA ALA A 123 12.29 -3.70 -4.52
C ALA A 123 12.63 -2.88 -5.79
N LYS A 124 12.59 -3.52 -6.96
CA LYS A 124 12.85 -2.89 -8.27
C LYS A 124 11.87 -1.79 -8.67
N ASP A 125 10.70 -1.73 -8.03
CA ASP A 125 9.64 -0.76 -8.34
C ASP A 125 9.90 0.60 -7.65
N PHE A 126 10.85 0.67 -6.71
CA PHE A 126 11.26 1.90 -6.03
C PHE A 126 12.45 2.57 -6.73
N PRO A 127 12.51 3.91 -6.78
CA PRO A 127 11.43 4.88 -6.52
C PRO A 127 10.59 5.15 -7.78
N LYS A 128 10.91 4.49 -8.90
CA LYS A 128 10.41 4.87 -10.25
C LYS A 128 8.91 4.68 -10.41
N ARG A 129 8.37 3.60 -9.84
CA ARG A 129 6.95 3.29 -9.87
C ARG A 129 6.30 3.64 -8.54
N ILE A 130 6.91 3.24 -7.43
CA ILE A 130 6.37 3.45 -6.08
C ILE A 130 7.22 4.49 -5.35
N ARG A 131 6.58 5.59 -4.95
CA ARG A 131 7.17 6.60 -4.07
C ARG A 131 6.44 6.57 -2.74
N VAL A 132 7.17 6.76 -1.65
CA VAL A 132 6.62 6.68 -0.29
C VAL A 132 6.83 7.99 0.43
N ALA A 133 5.81 8.44 1.17
CA ALA A 133 5.93 9.48 2.17
C ALA A 133 5.46 8.94 3.52
N LEU A 134 6.09 9.40 4.61
CA LEU A 134 5.75 9.04 5.96
C LEU A 134 5.43 10.28 6.79
N VAL A 135 4.22 10.29 7.34
CA VAL A 135 3.75 11.29 8.30
C VAL A 135 3.46 10.59 9.61
N THR A 136 3.92 11.15 10.72
CA THR A 136 3.51 10.72 12.07
C THR A 136 2.69 11.81 12.71
N PHE A 137 1.69 11.49 13.52
CA PHE A 137 0.91 12.50 14.23
C PHE A 137 0.67 12.14 15.69
N ASN A 138 0.65 13.16 16.54
CA ASN A 138 0.10 13.16 17.88
C ASN A 138 -0.73 14.44 18.08
N HIS A 139 -0.28 15.37 18.92
CA HIS A 139 -0.78 16.74 18.96
C HIS A 139 -0.56 17.48 17.62
N ASN A 140 0.57 17.24 16.97
CA ASN A 140 0.91 17.85 15.68
C ASN A 140 1.31 16.78 14.65
N ALA A 141 0.93 16.99 13.39
CA ALA A 141 1.43 16.18 12.28
C ALA A 141 2.87 16.57 11.93
N THR A 142 3.74 15.58 11.74
CA THR A 142 5.15 15.74 11.41
C THR A 142 5.49 14.90 10.18
N LEU A 143 5.98 15.54 9.13
CA LEU A 143 6.54 14.84 7.96
C LEU A 143 7.90 14.24 8.34
N ARG A 144 7.99 12.91 8.38
CA ARG A 144 9.25 12.20 8.62
C ARG A 144 10.11 12.18 7.35
N PHE A 145 9.46 11.90 6.21
CA PHE A 145 10.06 12.02 4.90
C PHE A 145 8.99 12.14 3.80
N GLY A 146 9.32 12.85 2.72
CA GLY A 146 8.47 13.01 1.54
C GLY A 146 8.83 12.04 0.40
N PHE A 147 8.08 12.10 -0.70
CA PHE A 147 8.19 11.18 -1.84
C PHE A 147 9.57 11.12 -2.52
N ALA A 148 10.41 12.15 -2.35
CA ALA A 148 11.73 12.24 -2.98
C ALA A 148 12.89 11.83 -2.04
N ALA A 149 12.60 11.40 -0.80
CA ALA A 149 13.61 11.25 0.24
C ALA A 149 14.34 9.90 0.24
N HIS A 150 13.76 8.86 -0.37
CA HIS A 150 14.32 7.51 -0.38
C HIS A 150 14.39 6.96 -1.79
N GLU A 151 15.51 6.32 -2.10
CA GLU A 151 15.76 5.72 -3.42
C GLU A 151 15.55 4.20 -3.43
N SER A 152 15.38 3.57 -2.26
CA SER A 152 15.19 2.12 -2.15
C SER A 152 14.11 1.71 -1.16
N GLN A 153 13.59 0.50 -1.34
CA GLN A 153 12.64 -0.13 -0.41
C GLN A 153 13.25 -0.29 0.99
N ASP A 154 14.53 -0.65 1.09
CA ASP A 154 15.21 -0.90 2.36
C ASP A 154 15.34 0.37 3.21
N GLU A 155 15.61 1.52 2.59
CA GLU A 155 15.64 2.82 3.28
C GLU A 155 14.27 3.21 3.85
N VAL A 156 13.20 2.97 3.08
CA VAL A 156 11.82 3.18 3.54
C VAL A 156 11.54 2.28 4.74
N LEU A 157 11.86 0.99 4.65
CA LEU A 157 11.63 0.01 5.72
C LEU A 157 12.43 0.35 6.98
N PHE A 158 13.70 0.73 6.83
CA PHE A 158 14.57 1.11 7.94
C PHE A 158 14.03 2.35 8.67
N THR A 159 13.62 3.37 7.93
CA THR A 159 13.09 4.61 8.52
C THR A 159 11.74 4.37 9.19
N LEU A 160 10.89 3.56 8.59
CA LEU A 160 9.59 3.18 9.15
C LEU A 160 9.73 2.36 10.43
N ASP A 161 10.66 1.41 10.48
CA ASP A 161 10.91 0.56 11.64
C ASP A 161 11.39 1.37 12.87
N LYS A 162 12.19 2.40 12.61
CA LYS A 162 12.73 3.34 13.62
C LYS A 162 11.71 4.33 14.17
N VAL A 163 10.47 4.37 13.67
CA VAL A 163 9.45 5.23 14.27
C VAL A 163 9.14 4.74 15.68
N GLU A 164 9.35 5.62 16.64
CA GLU A 164 9.09 5.38 18.06
C GLU A 164 7.70 5.85 18.46
N HIS A 165 7.13 5.11 19.40
CA HIS A 165 5.87 5.40 20.04
C HIS A 165 6.02 6.53 21.07
N THR A 166 5.15 7.54 21.04
CA THR A 166 5.22 8.69 21.97
C THR A 166 4.06 8.79 22.96
N GLY A 167 2.99 8.02 22.77
CA GLY A 167 1.78 8.07 23.58
C GLY A 167 1.91 7.51 25.00
N GLY A 168 3.09 6.99 25.35
CA GLY A 168 3.41 6.40 26.65
C GLY A 168 4.23 7.30 27.61
N GLN A 169 4.22 8.63 27.45
CA GLN A 169 4.80 9.53 28.47
C GLN A 169 3.93 9.55 29.74
N THR A 170 3.77 8.42 30.43
CA THR A 170 3.60 8.47 31.87
C THR A 170 4.97 8.75 32.45
N SER A 171 5.24 10.02 32.75
CA SER A 171 6.33 10.38 33.66
C SER A 171 6.07 9.65 34.99
N LEU A 172 6.73 8.51 35.20
CA LEU A 172 6.97 8.00 36.54
C LEU A 172 8.18 8.76 37.08
N VAL A 173 7.97 10.02 37.43
CA VAL A 173 8.78 10.68 38.44
C VAL A 173 8.12 10.35 39.78
N SER A 174 8.75 9.45 40.53
CA SER A 174 8.57 9.35 41.98
C SER A 174 9.82 9.84 42.68
#